data_AF-A0A8S0XHY9-F1
#
_entry.id   AF-A0A8S0XHY9-F1
#
_cell.length_a   1.000
_cell.length_b   1.000
_cell.length_c   1.000
_cell.angle_alpha   90.00
_cell.angle_beta   90.00
_cell.angle_gamma   90.00
#
_symmetry.space_group_name_H-M   'P 1'
#
loop_
_entity.id
_entity.type
_entity.pdbx_description
1 polymer ?
#
loop_
_entity_poly.entity_id
_entity_poly.type
_entity_poly.pdbx_seq_one_letter_code
_entity_poly.pdbx_strand_id
1 'polypeptide(L)'
;MRFFSVLSLACAVLQAVSAIPVSNPIKDPVAHGASYTSSTNTQHLEVRGRQGKHHRSSRKHKPPTPVPITFDKEKSPHAAHQALNNLNLHGKKRKAVEKYHKNVVAEHMKTVPGAHSAVIKNLAHSMGSRDPNVHISAVIKDKAGNIITAPRRGNPNIQDPTHHIYTNKQHPHDGYKPLPIEYKKAVDKKLKAEGKKPGRV
;
A
#
# COMPACT_ATOMS: atom_id res chain seq x y z
N MET A 1 20.97 27.88 -52.55
CA MET A 1 22.10 27.10 -51.99
C MET A 1 21.50 26.20 -50.90
N ARG A 2 21.27 24.92 -51.16
CA ARG A 2 22.20 23.77 -51.10
C ARG A 2 22.44 23.24 -49.68
N PHE A 3 22.00 21.98 -49.51
CA PHE A 3 22.42 20.93 -48.56
C PHE A 3 22.02 21.01 -47.09
N PHE A 4 21.07 20.16 -46.68
CA PHE A 4 21.15 19.39 -45.43
C PHE A 4 20.47 18.03 -45.67
N SER A 5 21.25 16.99 -45.93
CA SER A 5 21.85 16.05 -44.97
C SER A 5 20.92 14.88 -44.70
N VAL A 6 21.15 13.82 -45.48
CA VAL A 6 20.53 12.51 -45.37
C VAL A 6 21.20 11.78 -44.22
N LEU A 7 20.52 11.63 -43.08
CA LEU A 7 20.99 10.76 -42.00
C LEU A 7 19.98 9.63 -41.80
N SER A 8 20.20 8.56 -42.57
CA SER A 8 19.50 7.29 -42.45
C SER A 8 20.19 6.50 -41.33
N LEU A 9 19.62 6.50 -40.12
CA LEU A 9 20.12 5.68 -39.03
C LEU A 9 19.44 4.30 -39.08
N ALA A 10 20.23 3.32 -39.51
CA ALA A 10 19.81 1.94 -39.71
C ALA A 10 19.42 1.25 -38.40
N CYS A 11 18.30 0.54 -38.46
CA CYS A 11 17.89 -0.53 -37.55
C CYS A 11 18.96 -1.63 -37.49
N ALA A 12 19.31 -2.04 -36.28
CA ALA A 12 19.48 -3.44 -35.87
C ALA A 12 20.10 -3.45 -34.48
N VAL A 13 19.47 -4.10 -33.50
CA VAL A 13 20.12 -5.13 -32.66
C VAL A 13 19.02 -5.99 -32.00
N LEU A 14 18.98 -7.22 -32.49
CA LEU A 14 18.64 -8.51 -31.87
C LEU A 14 17.85 -8.53 -30.56
N GLN A 15 16.64 -9.11 -30.67
CA GLN A 15 15.96 -9.79 -29.57
C GLN A 15 16.58 -11.19 -29.40
N ALA A 16 17.17 -11.47 -28.23
CA ALA A 16 17.45 -12.82 -27.78
C ALA A 16 16.42 -13.20 -26.72
N VAL A 17 15.43 -14.00 -27.12
CA VAL A 17 14.43 -14.59 -26.22
C VAL A 17 14.97 -15.95 -25.81
N SER A 18 15.50 -16.08 -24.59
CA SER A 18 15.75 -17.37 -23.98
C SER A 18 14.47 -17.85 -23.29
N ALA A 19 13.82 -18.85 -23.89
CA ALA A 19 12.77 -19.61 -23.26
C ALA A 19 13.37 -20.51 -22.17
N ILE A 20 12.91 -20.35 -20.93
CA ILE A 20 13.18 -21.29 -19.84
C ILE A 20 11.90 -22.08 -19.59
N PRO A 21 11.82 -23.37 -19.96
CA PRO A 21 10.77 -24.25 -19.48
C PRO A 21 11.20 -24.86 -18.15
N VAL A 22 10.51 -24.56 -17.06
CA VAL A 22 10.54 -25.41 -15.86
C VAL A 22 9.12 -25.65 -15.39
N SER A 23 8.59 -26.77 -15.85
CA SER A 23 7.48 -27.51 -15.27
C SER A 23 7.85 -27.97 -13.87
N ASN A 24 6.94 -27.82 -12.91
CA ASN A 24 6.81 -28.73 -11.77
C ASN A 24 5.36 -28.70 -11.26
N PRO A 25 4.55 -29.75 -11.54
CA PRO A 25 3.30 -29.98 -10.83
C PRO A 25 3.61 -30.68 -9.50
N ILE A 26 3.41 -29.99 -8.37
CA ILE A 26 3.50 -30.61 -7.05
C ILE A 26 2.09 -30.72 -6.46
N LYS A 27 1.55 -31.92 -6.68
CA LYS A 27 0.74 -32.75 -5.77
C LYS A 27 0.00 -32.05 -4.62
N ASP A 28 -1.33 -32.07 -4.74
CA ASP A 28 -2.26 -32.09 -3.62
C ASP A 28 -2.10 -33.38 -2.81
N PRO A 29 -2.00 -33.31 -1.47
CA PRO A 29 -2.42 -34.40 -0.60
C PRO A 29 -3.81 -34.12 -0.02
N VAL A 30 -4.77 -34.90 -0.51
CA VAL A 30 -5.65 -35.78 0.26
C VAL A 30 -6.25 -35.22 1.55
N ALA A 31 -7.58 -35.16 1.52
CA ALA A 31 -8.49 -35.01 2.64
C ALA A 31 -8.21 -36.00 3.78
N HIS A 32 -8.20 -35.47 5.01
CA HIS A 32 -8.59 -36.25 6.19
C HIS A 32 -9.67 -35.47 6.94
N GLY A 33 -10.85 -36.09 6.99
CA GLY A 33 -11.94 -35.67 7.85
C GLY A 33 -11.57 -35.80 9.31
N ALA A 34 -12.06 -34.86 10.10
CA ALA A 34 -12.13 -35.00 11.54
C ALA A 34 -13.43 -34.33 12.01
N SER A 35 -14.46 -35.15 12.14
CA SER A 35 -15.64 -34.88 12.94
C SER A 35 -15.20 -34.67 14.39
N TYR A 36 -15.46 -33.50 14.95
CA TYR A 36 -15.42 -33.30 16.40
C TYR A 36 -16.70 -32.64 16.89
N THR A 37 -17.53 -33.53 17.41
CA THR A 37 -18.54 -33.42 18.46
C THR A 37 -18.75 -32.05 19.10
N SER A 38 -20.01 -31.61 19.02
CA SER A 38 -20.64 -30.67 19.92
C SER A 38 -20.53 -31.16 21.37
N SER A 39 -19.91 -30.37 22.26
CA SER A 39 -20.09 -30.52 23.70
C SER A 39 -20.67 -29.23 24.26
N THR A 40 -21.95 -29.27 24.59
CA THR A 40 -22.64 -28.31 25.44
C THR A 40 -22.08 -28.42 26.86
N ASN A 41 -21.21 -27.49 27.25
CA ASN A 41 -20.78 -27.38 28.63
C ASN A 41 -21.65 -26.34 29.34
N THR A 42 -22.71 -26.84 29.97
CA THR A 42 -23.54 -26.12 30.93
C THR A 42 -22.75 -25.94 32.22
N GLN A 43 -22.14 -24.78 32.42
CA GLN A 43 -21.49 -24.45 33.69
C GLN A 43 -22.44 -23.65 34.59
N HIS A 44 -23.06 -24.42 35.48
CA HIS A 44 -23.40 -24.13 36.87
C HIS A 44 -23.06 -22.72 37.40
N LEU A 45 -24.10 -21.99 37.79
CA LEU A 45 -24.01 -20.79 38.63
C LEU A 45 -23.48 -21.18 40.01
N GLU A 46 -22.25 -20.76 40.33
CA GLU A 46 -21.79 -20.69 41.72
C GLU A 46 -21.72 -19.25 42.20
N VAL A 47 -22.40 -19.02 43.32
CA VAL A 47 -22.60 -17.74 43.99
C VAL A 47 -21.61 -17.64 45.16
N ARG A 48 -21.00 -16.45 45.30
CA ARG A 48 -20.35 -15.88 46.49
C ARG A 48 -18.99 -16.43 46.93
N GLY A 49 -17.98 -15.61 46.62
CA GLY A 49 -16.80 -15.42 47.46
C GLY A 49 -16.26 -14.00 47.27
N ARG A 50 -16.72 -13.03 48.08
CA ARG A 50 -16.13 -11.68 48.15
C ARG A 50 -14.78 -11.78 48.88
N GLN A 51 -13.74 -12.18 48.16
CA GLN A 51 -12.36 -11.95 48.59
C GLN A 51 -11.92 -10.56 48.09
N GLY A 52 -11.65 -9.67 49.04
CA GLY A 52 -11.12 -8.33 48.79
C GLY A 52 -9.77 -8.41 48.08
N LYS A 53 -9.80 -8.32 46.75
CA LYS A 53 -8.61 -8.15 45.94
C LYS A 53 -8.13 -6.72 46.14
N HIS A 54 -7.04 -6.56 46.88
CA HIS A 54 -6.25 -5.34 46.88
C HIS A 54 -5.87 -5.03 45.42
N HIS A 55 -6.56 -4.06 44.82
CA HIS A 55 -6.27 -3.56 43.49
C HIS A 55 -4.92 -2.85 43.52
N ARG A 56 -3.84 -3.61 43.37
CA ARG A 56 -2.54 -3.08 43.01
C ARG A 56 -2.76 -2.35 41.68
N SER A 57 -2.78 -1.02 41.75
CA SER A 57 -2.89 -0.12 40.61
C SER A 57 -1.78 -0.47 39.62
N SER A 58 -2.09 -1.36 38.66
CA SER A 58 -1.24 -1.59 37.53
C SER A 58 -1.24 -0.28 36.77
N ARG A 59 -0.08 0.40 36.74
CA ARG A 59 0.11 1.59 35.91
C ARG A 59 -0.20 1.14 34.49
N LYS A 60 -1.42 1.43 34.03
CA LYS A 60 -1.84 1.13 32.66
C LYS A 60 -0.86 1.85 31.75
N HIS A 61 -0.04 1.10 31.03
CA HIS A 61 0.82 1.65 30.00
C HIS A 61 -0.07 2.44 29.05
N LYS A 62 0.13 3.77 29.00
CA LYS A 62 -0.54 4.58 27.99
C LYS A 62 -0.07 4.05 26.64
N PRO A 63 -0.98 3.63 25.74
CA PRO A 63 -0.58 3.19 24.42
C PRO A 63 0.19 4.33 23.73
N PRO A 64 1.22 4.02 22.93
CA PRO A 64 1.95 5.03 22.18
C PRO A 64 0.97 5.87 21.36
N THR A 65 1.14 7.19 21.39
CA THR A 65 0.31 8.12 20.61
C THR A 65 0.42 7.77 19.12
N PRO A 66 -0.70 7.62 18.40
CA PRO A 66 -0.68 7.31 16.98
C PRO A 66 0.12 8.36 16.20
N VAL A 67 1.02 7.89 15.33
CA VAL A 67 1.76 8.75 14.40
C VAL A 67 0.76 9.50 13.51
N PRO A 68 0.80 10.84 13.45
CA PRO A 68 -0.13 11.61 12.62
C PRO A 68 0.16 11.37 11.14
N ILE A 69 -0.71 10.56 10.51
CA ILE A 69 -0.72 10.32 9.07
C ILE A 69 -2.04 10.86 8.49
N THR A 70 -1.93 11.86 7.62
CA THR A 70 -3.06 12.54 7.00
C THR A 70 -3.06 12.34 5.48
N PHE A 71 -4.20 12.63 4.86
CA PHE A 71 -4.34 12.69 3.41
C PHE A 71 -4.25 14.14 2.98
N ASP A 72 -3.56 14.38 1.87
CA ASP A 72 -3.54 15.70 1.27
C ASP A 72 -4.95 16.15 0.89
N LYS A 73 -5.31 17.36 1.33
CA LYS A 73 -6.62 18.00 1.13
C LYS A 73 -6.56 19.10 0.09
N GLU A 74 -5.41 19.34 -0.54
CA GLU A 74 -5.29 20.28 -1.65
C GLU A 74 -6.34 19.99 -2.74
N LYS A 75 -6.80 21.04 -3.43
CA LYS A 75 -7.81 20.95 -4.50
C LYS A 75 -7.22 20.43 -5.83
N SER A 76 -6.17 19.62 -5.77
CA SER A 76 -5.62 18.95 -6.96
C SER A 76 -6.40 17.67 -7.25
N PRO A 77 -6.68 17.33 -8.52
CA PRO A 77 -7.34 16.07 -8.87
C PRO A 77 -6.53 14.83 -8.47
N HIS A 78 -5.22 14.99 -8.27
CA HIS A 78 -4.30 13.93 -7.84
C HIS A 78 -4.17 13.84 -6.32
N ALA A 79 -4.60 14.87 -5.57
CA ALA A 79 -4.55 14.85 -4.12
C ALA A 79 -5.34 13.65 -3.60
N ALA A 80 -4.76 12.91 -2.67
CA ALA A 80 -5.27 11.61 -2.27
C ALA A 80 -6.72 11.69 -1.73
N HIS A 81 -7.10 12.79 -1.06
CA HIS A 81 -8.49 13.00 -0.64
C HIS A 81 -9.45 13.17 -1.83
N GLN A 82 -9.05 13.92 -2.87
CA GLN A 82 -9.87 14.08 -4.08
C GLN A 82 -9.90 12.81 -4.92
N ALA A 83 -8.80 12.05 -4.96
CA ALA A 83 -8.77 10.75 -5.63
C ALA A 83 -9.81 9.78 -5.06
N LEU A 84 -10.03 9.77 -3.73
CA LEU A 84 -11.11 8.98 -3.10
C LEU A 84 -12.50 9.41 -3.59
N ASN A 85 -12.75 10.72 -3.70
CA ASN A 85 -14.00 11.26 -4.22
C ASN A 85 -14.20 10.89 -5.70
N ASN A 86 -13.15 11.03 -6.52
CA ASN A 86 -13.16 10.72 -7.95
C ASN A 86 -13.39 9.22 -8.21
N LEU A 87 -13.03 8.36 -7.26
CA LEU A 87 -13.30 6.92 -7.30
C LEU A 87 -14.68 6.55 -6.76
N ASN A 88 -15.51 7.53 -6.37
CA ASN A 88 -16.81 7.35 -5.74
C ASN A 88 -16.73 6.45 -4.49
N LEU A 89 -15.65 6.58 -3.71
CA LEU A 89 -15.43 5.84 -2.48
C LEU A 89 -15.93 6.68 -1.30
N HIS A 90 -17.02 6.23 -0.68
CA HIS A 90 -17.64 6.88 0.47
C HIS A 90 -17.86 5.90 1.64
N GLY A 91 -18.17 6.46 2.82
CA GLY A 91 -18.53 5.70 4.01
C GLY A 91 -17.50 4.64 4.42
N LYS A 92 -17.96 3.39 4.60
CA LYS A 92 -17.11 2.27 5.03
C LYS A 92 -16.00 1.95 4.04
N LYS A 93 -16.28 2.03 2.73
CA LYS A 93 -15.30 1.73 1.66
C LYS A 93 -14.13 2.71 1.71
N ARG A 94 -14.45 4.00 1.81
CA ARG A 94 -13.45 5.06 1.98
C ARG A 94 -12.54 4.82 3.18
N LYS A 95 -13.14 4.54 4.34
CA LYS A 95 -12.38 4.26 5.58
C LYS A 95 -11.45 3.05 5.44
N ALA A 96 -11.88 2.00 4.74
CA ALA A 96 -11.04 0.82 4.50
C ALA A 96 -9.81 1.17 3.65
N VAL A 97 -10.00 1.95 2.58
CA VAL A 97 -8.90 2.42 1.71
C VAL A 97 -7.97 3.35 2.47
N GLU A 98 -8.51 4.31 3.23
CA GLU A 98 -7.71 5.21 4.04
C GLU A 98 -6.88 4.46 5.09
N LYS A 99 -7.49 3.50 5.79
CA LYS A 99 -6.81 2.65 6.78
C LYS A 99 -5.67 1.86 6.14
N TYR A 100 -5.91 1.24 4.99
CA TYR A 100 -4.86 0.50 4.26
C TYR A 100 -3.65 1.40 3.94
N HIS A 101 -3.89 2.56 3.33
CA HIS A 101 -2.79 3.47 2.95
C HIS A 101 -2.04 3.99 4.18
N LYS A 102 -2.76 4.38 5.24
CA LYS A 102 -2.12 4.79 6.51
C LYS A 102 -1.25 3.68 7.09
N ASN A 103 -1.71 2.43 7.05
CA ASN A 103 -0.93 1.30 7.55
C ASN A 103 0.34 1.08 6.74
N VAL A 104 0.25 1.08 5.39
CA VAL A 104 1.43 0.93 4.52
C VAL A 104 2.45 2.05 4.77
N VAL A 105 1.99 3.29 4.90
CA VAL A 105 2.87 4.44 5.22
C VAL A 105 3.45 4.33 6.63
N ALA A 106 2.66 3.94 7.64
CA ALA A 106 3.15 3.73 8.99
C ALA A 106 4.25 2.66 9.06
N GLU A 107 4.06 1.53 8.37
CA GLU A 107 5.09 0.48 8.27
C GLU A 107 6.36 0.98 7.57
N HIS A 108 6.23 1.86 6.58
CA HIS A 108 7.38 2.50 5.95
C HIS A 108 8.08 3.51 6.86
N MET A 109 7.33 4.30 7.63
CA MET A 109 7.91 5.25 8.58
C MET A 109 8.75 4.57 9.66
N LYS A 110 8.45 3.32 10.05
CA LYS A 110 9.29 2.53 10.97
C LYS A 110 10.72 2.33 10.48
N THR A 111 10.93 2.36 9.16
CA THR A 111 12.26 2.19 8.54
C THR A 111 12.92 3.52 8.15
N VAL A 112 12.26 4.66 8.42
CA VAL A 112 12.79 6.00 8.10
C VAL A 112 13.24 6.67 9.39
N PRO A 113 14.56 6.85 9.61
CA PRO A 113 15.08 7.49 10.81
C PRO A 113 14.50 8.90 11.00
N GLY A 114 14.05 9.19 12.21
CA GLY A 114 13.49 10.51 12.56
C GLY A 114 12.05 10.77 12.10
N ALA A 115 11.40 9.83 11.39
CA ALA A 115 10.03 10.01 10.93
C ALA A 115 9.04 10.21 12.08
N HIS A 116 8.25 11.27 12.01
CA HIS A 116 7.27 11.65 13.03
C HIS A 116 5.86 11.85 12.50
N SER A 117 5.71 12.37 11.28
CA SER A 117 4.40 12.55 10.64
C SER A 117 4.48 12.30 9.15
N ALA A 118 3.33 12.06 8.51
CA ALA A 118 3.28 11.93 7.06
C ALA A 118 2.00 12.50 6.44
N VAL A 119 2.13 12.98 5.21
CA VAL A 119 1.02 13.43 4.36
C VAL A 119 1.01 12.59 3.10
N ILE A 120 -0.06 11.81 2.90
CA ILE A 120 -0.27 11.00 1.69
C ILE A 120 -0.71 11.95 0.56
N LYS A 121 0.18 12.15 -0.42
CA LYS A 121 -0.05 13.01 -1.59
C LYS A 121 -0.91 12.30 -2.62
N ASN A 122 -0.54 11.07 -2.99
CA ASN A 122 -1.30 10.26 -3.95
C ASN A 122 -1.61 8.88 -3.33
N LEU A 123 -2.80 8.35 -3.63
CA LEU A 123 -3.14 6.95 -3.36
C LEU A 123 -2.27 6.00 -4.17
N ALA A 124 -2.39 4.69 -3.96
CA ALA A 124 -1.69 3.67 -4.73
C ALA A 124 -1.92 3.83 -6.24
N HIS A 125 -0.83 4.06 -7.00
CA HIS A 125 -0.83 4.25 -8.44
C HIS A 125 0.50 3.80 -9.07
N SER A 126 0.49 3.52 -10.37
CA SER A 126 1.65 3.48 -11.28
C SER A 126 1.43 4.44 -12.45
N MET A 127 0.17 4.65 -12.88
CA MET A 127 -0.15 5.60 -13.94
C MET A 127 0.17 7.04 -13.55
N GLY A 128 0.84 7.76 -14.44
CA GLY A 128 1.31 9.13 -14.21
C GLY A 128 2.58 9.21 -13.37
N SER A 129 3.06 8.09 -12.84
CA SER A 129 4.42 7.98 -12.31
C SER A 129 5.36 7.50 -13.39
N ARG A 130 6.64 7.86 -13.25
CA ARG A 130 7.71 7.27 -14.07
C ARG A 130 8.16 5.90 -13.53
N ASP A 131 7.74 5.52 -12.32
CA ASP A 131 7.95 4.17 -11.77
C ASP A 131 6.78 3.27 -12.23
N PRO A 132 7.05 2.16 -12.92
CA PRO A 132 6.01 1.26 -13.40
C PRO A 132 5.31 0.45 -12.29
N ASN A 133 5.87 0.41 -11.07
CA ASN A 133 5.32 -0.38 -9.98
C ASN A 133 4.28 0.40 -9.17
N VAL A 134 3.33 -0.30 -8.54
CA VAL A 134 2.25 0.34 -7.77
C VAL A 134 2.76 0.83 -6.42
N HIS A 135 2.73 2.15 -6.20
CA HIS A 135 3.21 2.79 -4.98
C HIS A 135 2.29 3.90 -4.50
N ILE A 136 2.44 4.24 -3.21
CA ILE A 136 1.82 5.38 -2.55
C ILE A 136 2.84 6.50 -2.51
N SER A 137 2.45 7.72 -2.88
CA SER A 137 3.33 8.90 -2.74
C SER A 137 3.01 9.61 -1.43
N ALA A 138 4.01 9.76 -0.57
CA ALA A 138 3.85 10.45 0.72
C ALA A 138 5.04 11.36 1.03
N VAL A 139 4.75 12.51 1.64
CA VAL A 139 5.76 13.38 2.25
C VAL A 139 5.89 12.97 3.71
N ILE A 140 7.09 12.62 4.15
CA ILE A 140 7.39 12.24 5.54
C ILE A 140 8.12 13.41 6.19
N LYS A 141 7.75 13.71 7.44
CA LYS A 141 8.35 14.80 8.20
C LYS A 141 8.92 14.31 9.52
N ASP A 142 9.99 14.97 9.95
CA ASP A 142 10.55 14.80 11.29
C ASP A 142 9.69 15.47 12.37
N LYS A 143 10.14 15.41 13.62
CA LYS A 143 9.45 16.02 14.76
C LYS A 143 9.42 17.55 14.70
N ALA A 144 10.40 18.18 14.06
CA ALA A 144 10.45 19.62 13.85
C ALA A 144 9.57 20.08 12.67
N GLY A 145 9.03 19.13 11.89
CA GLY A 145 8.20 19.39 10.72
C GLY A 145 8.98 19.53 9.42
N ASN A 146 10.30 19.28 9.43
CA ASN A 146 11.13 19.28 8.23
C ASN A 146 10.82 18.04 7.39
N ILE A 147 10.87 18.18 6.06
CA ILE A 147 10.70 17.06 5.14
C ILE A 147 11.93 16.16 5.20
N ILE A 148 11.71 14.88 5.44
CA ILE A 148 12.72 13.85 5.26
C ILE A 148 12.66 13.44 3.80
N THR A 149 13.76 13.60 3.07
CA THR A 149 13.83 13.24 1.65
C THR A 149 14.12 11.75 1.46
N ALA A 150 13.77 11.23 0.29
CA ALA A 150 14.04 9.86 -0.11
C ALA A 150 14.91 9.82 -1.37
N PRO A 151 15.79 8.81 -1.52
CA PRO A 151 16.46 8.54 -2.78
C PRO A 151 15.45 8.37 -3.92
N ARG A 152 15.61 9.14 -4.99
CA ARG A 152 14.78 9.05 -6.18
C ARG A 152 15.09 7.74 -6.90
N ARG A 153 14.15 6.79 -6.91
CA ARG A 153 14.29 5.46 -7.54
C ARG A 153 15.51 4.68 -7.05
N GLY A 154 15.83 4.81 -5.77
CA GLY A 154 17.01 4.15 -5.19
C GLY A 154 18.35 4.76 -5.61
N ASN A 155 18.36 5.89 -6.35
CA ASN A 155 19.59 6.64 -6.58
C ASN A 155 19.86 7.55 -5.37
N PRO A 156 20.88 7.26 -4.54
CA PRO A 156 21.16 8.04 -3.33
C PRO A 156 21.63 9.47 -3.62
N ASN A 157 22.12 9.74 -4.83
CA ASN A 157 22.64 11.05 -5.24
C ASN A 157 21.52 12.04 -5.60
N ILE A 158 20.28 11.57 -5.75
CA ILE A 158 19.14 12.42 -6.08
C ILE A 158 18.10 12.24 -4.99
N GLN A 159 17.83 13.31 -4.26
CA GLN A 159 16.83 13.34 -3.20
C GLN A 159 15.50 13.86 -3.73
N ASP A 160 14.41 13.17 -3.40
CA ASP A 160 13.04 13.58 -3.68
C ASP A 160 12.34 13.92 -2.34
N PRO A 161 11.60 15.04 -2.25
CA PRO A 161 10.77 15.32 -1.08
C PRO A 161 9.64 14.30 -0.86
N THR A 162 9.37 13.47 -1.86
CA THR A 162 8.30 12.46 -1.85
C THR A 162 8.87 11.06 -1.76
N HIS A 163 8.38 10.28 -0.80
CA HIS A 163 8.63 8.86 -0.72
C HIS A 163 7.67 8.09 -1.64
N HIS A 164 8.23 7.24 -2.49
CA HIS A 164 7.48 6.24 -3.26
C HIS A 164 7.43 4.93 -2.47
N ILE A 165 6.30 4.65 -1.82
CA ILE A 165 6.14 3.52 -0.89
C ILE A 165 5.41 2.40 -1.61
N TYR A 166 6.13 1.32 -1.96
CA TYR A 166 5.54 0.19 -2.67
C TYR A 166 4.47 -0.51 -1.83
N THR A 167 3.35 -0.78 -2.48
CA THR A 167 2.19 -1.49 -1.90
C THR A 167 2.49 -2.97 -1.64
N ASN A 168 3.40 -3.55 -2.41
CA ASN A 168 4.02 -4.85 -2.19
C ASN A 168 5.55 -4.66 -2.19
N LYS A 169 6.18 -4.73 -1.01
CA LYS A 169 7.63 -4.48 -0.87
C LYS A 169 8.46 -5.65 -1.43
N GLN A 170 7.97 -6.87 -1.26
CA GLN A 170 8.66 -8.10 -1.67
C GLN A 170 8.60 -8.29 -3.18
N HIS A 171 7.46 -7.97 -3.79
CA HIS A 171 7.23 -8.09 -5.22
C HIS A 171 6.56 -6.82 -5.77
N PRO A 172 7.31 -5.73 -6.03
CA PRO A 172 6.72 -4.44 -6.44
C PRO A 172 5.85 -4.49 -7.69
N HIS A 173 6.16 -5.38 -8.63
CA HIS A 173 5.37 -5.63 -9.84
C HIS A 173 3.96 -6.17 -9.52
N ASP A 174 3.80 -6.81 -8.37
CA ASP A 174 2.54 -7.36 -7.86
C ASP A 174 1.82 -6.41 -6.90
N GLY A 175 2.19 -5.12 -6.88
CA GLY A 175 1.62 -4.13 -5.97
C GLY A 175 0.10 -3.96 -6.06
N TYR A 176 -0.53 -4.40 -7.15
CA TYR A 176 -1.99 -4.41 -7.26
C TYR A 176 -2.66 -5.45 -6.34
N LYS A 177 -2.04 -6.62 -6.12
CA LYS A 177 -2.62 -7.74 -5.36
C LYS A 177 -3.06 -7.35 -3.93
N PRO A 178 -2.21 -6.71 -3.08
CA PRO A 178 -2.53 -6.41 -1.69
C PRO A 178 -3.53 -5.27 -1.50
N LEU A 179 -3.96 -4.59 -2.57
CA LEU A 179 -4.90 -3.47 -2.45
C LEU A 179 -6.28 -3.94 -1.96
N PRO A 180 -7.01 -3.10 -1.19
CA PRO A 180 -8.39 -3.38 -0.81
C PRO A 180 -9.28 -3.66 -2.01
N ILE A 181 -10.17 -4.65 -1.92
CA ILE A 181 -11.03 -5.08 -3.02
C ILE A 181 -11.88 -3.93 -3.56
N GLU A 182 -12.38 -3.06 -2.68
CA GLU A 182 -13.18 -1.90 -3.05
C GLU A 182 -12.36 -0.86 -3.82
N TYR A 183 -11.09 -0.69 -3.46
CA TYR A 183 -10.19 0.20 -4.18
C TYR A 183 -9.92 -0.33 -5.58
N LYS A 184 -9.57 -1.63 -5.69
CA LYS A 184 -9.36 -2.33 -6.96
C LYS A 184 -10.56 -2.17 -7.90
N LYS A 185 -11.76 -2.51 -7.42
CA LYS A 185 -13.01 -2.38 -8.18
C LYS A 185 -13.28 -0.94 -8.64
N ALA A 186 -13.02 0.05 -7.78
CA ALA A 186 -13.25 1.45 -8.13
C ALA A 186 -12.26 1.95 -9.19
N VAL A 187 -10.99 1.57 -9.07
CA VAL A 187 -9.96 1.90 -10.06
C VAL A 187 -10.25 1.21 -11.40
N ASP A 188 -10.52 -0.09 -11.40
CA ASP A 188 -10.85 -0.84 -12.62
C ASP A 188 -12.10 -0.27 -13.32
N LYS A 189 -13.12 0.13 -12.55
CA LYS A 189 -14.31 0.81 -13.08
C LYS A 189 -13.95 2.13 -13.76
N LYS A 190 -13.09 2.94 -13.13
CA LYS A 190 -12.63 4.21 -13.70
C LYS A 190 -11.81 3.99 -14.97
N LEU A 191 -10.84 3.07 -14.95
CA LEU A 191 -10.03 2.73 -16.12
C LEU A 191 -10.90 2.26 -17.28
N LYS A 192 -11.89 1.40 -17.02
CA LYS A 192 -12.84 0.95 -18.04
C LYS A 192 -13.64 2.13 -18.63
N ALA A 193 -14.10 3.07 -17.81
CA ALA A 193 -14.79 4.27 -18.29
C ALA A 193 -13.89 5.17 -19.15
N GLU A 194 -12.58 5.16 -18.92
CA GLU A 194 -11.58 5.87 -19.72
C GLU A 194 -11.09 5.06 -20.96
N GLY A 195 -11.67 3.89 -21.24
CA GLY A 195 -11.23 3.02 -22.35
C GLY A 195 -9.89 2.32 -22.11
N LYS A 196 -9.42 2.25 -20.87
CA LYS A 196 -8.14 1.62 -20.47
C LYS A 196 -8.35 0.20 -19.95
N LYS A 197 -7.33 -0.65 -20.09
CA LYS A 197 -7.37 -2.04 -19.60
C LYS A 197 -7.28 -2.08 -18.05
N PRO A 198 -8.17 -2.81 -17.36
CA PRO A 198 -8.12 -2.98 -15.92
C PRO A 198 -6.90 -3.81 -15.47
N GLY A 199 -6.53 -3.71 -14.19
CA GLY A 199 -5.37 -4.42 -13.63
C GLY A 199 -4.00 -3.77 -13.90
N ARG A 200 -3.96 -2.61 -14.58
CA ARG A 200 -2.81 -1.69 -14.61
C ARG A 200 -3.21 -0.42 -13.87
N VAL A 201 -2.73 -0.24 -12.65
CA VAL A 201 -3.04 0.91 -11.79
C VAL A 201 -1.82 1.71 -11.53
#